data_AF-A0AAD4IL02-F1
#
_entry.id   AF-A0AAD4IL02-F1
#
_cell.length_a   1.000
_cell.length_b   1.000
_cell.length_c   1.000
_cell.angle_alpha   90.00
_cell.angle_beta   90.00
_cell.angle_gamma   90.00
#
_symmetry.space_group_name_H-M   'P 1'
#
loop_
_entity.id
_entity.type
_entity.pdbx_description
1 polymer ?
#
loop_
_entity_poly.entity_id
_entity_poly.type
_entity_poly.pdbx_seq_one_letter_code
_entity_poly.pdbx_strand_id
1 'polypeptide(L)'
;MEEETCPLLKSPNGETSVKIMKKSSYVFSVQNYTARVKRIGVGNSIASPPFVVEGYSFSVQFYPHGKDRAAHAHGRMSVFIRNESSKMVVCISAIHILDQSGFNIHRGYSSFDGDRRKSYRHVLTIKPGGQRGSDRFLWRELIESKHPKYYLPGDCLKIRATIGVFIDQPLPFANVLGPFDRCIFFQVEGYLVFAEESVLVTRCPTLLSFCHSQSNSLSENIVIPDIERNVFVGVLWFIYNQQLHKQDKLAIYNSKPDDMDSFFSKMLAAADRFNLKSLRSQCETMNFFGNAEVFLRESCYAMKRTFEKSWRNLRWLWDSEKIKEA
;
A
#
# COMPACT_ATOMS: atom_id res chain seq x y z
N MET A 1 0.12 -11.64 -22.98
CA MET A 1 0.18 -13.11 -22.96
C MET A 1 -0.52 -13.57 -21.70
N GLU A 2 -1.78 -13.96 -21.91
CA GLU A 2 -2.68 -14.76 -21.07
C GLU A 2 -2.82 -14.41 -19.58
N GLU A 3 -3.84 -13.58 -19.32
CA GLU A 3 -4.53 -13.47 -18.04
C GLU A 3 -5.28 -14.79 -17.75
N GLU A 4 -4.68 -15.66 -16.95
CA GLU A 4 -5.39 -16.80 -16.37
C GLU A 4 -6.08 -16.40 -15.06
N THR A 5 -7.40 -16.29 -15.14
CA THR A 5 -8.33 -16.23 -14.03
C THR A 5 -8.20 -17.48 -13.14
N CYS A 6 -8.16 -17.29 -11.82
CA CYS A 6 -7.94 -18.37 -10.85
C CYS A 6 -9.14 -19.33 -10.74
N PRO A 7 -8.93 -20.66 -10.67
CA PRO A 7 -9.97 -21.59 -10.24
C PRO A 7 -10.20 -21.45 -8.73
N LEU A 8 -11.46 -21.20 -8.38
CA LEU A 8 -11.98 -21.10 -7.02
C LEU A 8 -11.84 -22.44 -6.28
N LEU A 9 -11.26 -22.41 -5.08
CA LEU A 9 -11.42 -23.49 -4.10
C LEU A 9 -12.88 -23.48 -3.63
N LYS A 10 -13.74 -24.32 -4.22
CA LYS A 10 -15.05 -24.62 -3.66
C LYS A 10 -14.89 -25.68 -2.56
N SER A 11 -15.51 -25.43 -1.40
CA SER A 11 -15.67 -26.43 -0.34
C SER A 11 -16.40 -27.66 -0.88
N PRO A 12 -15.97 -28.91 -0.58
CA PRO A 12 -16.58 -30.13 -1.12
C PRO A 12 -17.99 -30.43 -0.59
N ASN A 13 -18.44 -29.76 0.47
CA ASN A 13 -19.74 -29.96 1.07
C ASN A 13 -20.45 -28.61 1.12
N GLY A 14 -21.75 -28.55 0.83
CA GLY A 14 -22.60 -27.34 0.89
C GLY A 14 -22.73 -26.70 2.28
N GLU A 15 -21.75 -26.88 3.16
CA GLU A 15 -21.57 -26.14 4.40
C GLU A 15 -21.03 -24.74 4.08
N THR A 16 -21.83 -23.73 4.43
CA THR A 16 -21.41 -22.34 4.35
C THR A 16 -20.19 -22.14 5.26
N SER A 17 -19.11 -21.62 4.68
CA SER A 17 -17.87 -21.26 5.38
C SER A 17 -17.70 -19.74 5.42
N VAL A 18 -16.91 -19.27 6.36
CA VAL A 18 -16.47 -17.88 6.44
C VAL A 18 -14.95 -17.80 6.33
N LYS A 19 -14.45 -16.74 5.72
CA LYS A 19 -13.02 -16.47 5.69
C LYS A 19 -12.63 -15.72 6.96
N ILE A 20 -11.65 -16.24 7.70
CA ILE A 20 -11.03 -15.52 8.80
C ILE A 20 -9.54 -15.35 8.53
N MET A 21 -8.92 -14.38 9.17
CA MET A 21 -7.48 -14.14 9.09
C MET A 21 -6.78 -14.56 10.38
N LYS A 22 -5.74 -15.38 10.25
CA LYS A 22 -4.82 -15.71 11.34
C LYS A 22 -3.45 -15.12 11.08
N LYS A 23 -2.97 -14.34 12.04
CA LYS A 23 -1.77 -13.52 11.91
C LYS A 23 -0.66 -14.08 12.80
N SER A 24 0.53 -14.21 12.24
CA SER A 24 1.75 -14.58 12.97
C SER A 24 2.94 -13.73 12.51
N SER A 25 3.94 -13.58 13.39
CA SER A 25 5.17 -12.84 13.10
C SER A 25 6.40 -13.69 13.36
N TYR A 26 7.38 -13.60 12.47
CA TYR A 26 8.66 -14.29 12.53
C TYR A 26 9.80 -13.27 12.38
N VAL A 27 10.85 -13.41 13.18
CA VAL A 27 12.03 -12.53 13.12
C VAL A 27 13.23 -13.33 12.62
N PHE A 28 13.66 -13.01 11.40
CA PHE A 28 14.88 -13.55 10.81
C PHE A 28 16.09 -12.71 11.22
N SER A 29 17.05 -13.34 11.90
CA SER A 29 18.31 -12.70 12.30
C SER A 29 19.45 -13.09 11.35
N VAL A 30 19.97 -12.13 10.60
CA VAL A 30 21.12 -12.29 9.72
C VAL A 30 22.37 -11.90 10.49
N GLN A 31 23.00 -12.89 11.13
CA GLN A 31 24.26 -12.72 11.87
C GLN A 31 25.47 -12.62 10.93
N ASN A 32 26.53 -11.95 11.41
CA ASN A 32 27.75 -11.67 10.63
C ASN A 32 27.41 -11.01 9.29
N TYR A 33 26.49 -10.04 9.33
CA TYR A 33 25.91 -9.41 8.15
C TYR A 33 27.00 -8.92 7.20
N THR A 34 27.98 -8.17 7.69
CA THR A 34 29.05 -7.59 6.88
C THR A 34 29.85 -8.64 6.11
N ALA A 35 30.17 -9.77 6.76
CA ALA A 35 30.89 -10.87 6.12
C ALA A 35 30.02 -11.62 5.09
N ARG A 36 28.74 -11.86 5.41
CA ARG A 36 27.80 -12.55 4.51
C ARG A 36 27.52 -11.74 3.24
N VAL A 37 27.31 -10.43 3.39
CA VAL A 37 27.02 -9.54 2.26
C VAL A 37 28.21 -9.46 1.29
N LYS A 38 29.44 -9.37 1.79
CA LYS A 38 30.64 -9.38 0.91
C LYS A 38 30.78 -10.62 0.03
N ARG A 39 30.23 -11.76 0.45
CA ARG A 39 30.32 -13.04 -0.27
C ARG A 39 29.15 -13.30 -1.21
N ILE A 40 28.05 -12.57 -1.05
CA ILE A 40 26.83 -12.84 -1.80
C ILE A 40 26.76 -11.94 -3.04
N GLY A 41 26.58 -12.54 -4.22
CA GLY A 41 26.44 -11.78 -5.47
C GLY A 41 25.06 -11.12 -5.64
N VAL A 42 24.94 -10.23 -6.62
CA VAL A 42 23.65 -9.70 -7.08
C VAL A 42 22.73 -10.85 -7.50
N GLY A 43 21.45 -10.80 -7.10
CA GLY A 43 20.47 -11.83 -7.41
C GLY A 43 20.55 -13.08 -6.54
N ASN A 44 21.56 -13.20 -5.66
CA ASN A 44 21.63 -14.26 -4.67
C ASN A 44 20.99 -13.82 -3.35
N SER A 45 20.38 -14.77 -2.64
CA SER A 45 19.66 -14.50 -1.39
C SER A 45 20.21 -15.26 -0.21
N ILE A 46 20.04 -14.67 0.96
CA ILE A 46 20.16 -15.32 2.25
C ILE A 46 18.75 -15.71 2.68
N ALA A 47 18.47 -17.00 2.73
CA ALA A 47 17.20 -17.54 3.16
C ALA A 47 17.15 -17.70 4.68
N SER A 48 15.99 -17.44 5.28
CA SER A 48 15.70 -17.88 6.64
C SER A 48 15.39 -19.38 6.68
N PRO A 49 15.52 -20.04 7.84
CA PRO A 49 14.83 -21.31 8.08
C PRO A 49 13.33 -21.17 7.81
N PRO A 50 12.66 -22.26 7.39
CA PRO A 50 11.21 -22.24 7.22
C PRO A 50 10.50 -22.06 8.56
N PHE A 51 9.37 -21.36 8.55
CA PHE A 51 8.49 -21.17 9.70
C PHE A 51 7.03 -21.38 9.30
N VAL A 52 6.21 -21.84 10.25
CA VAL A 52 4.82 -22.26 9.98
C VAL A 52 3.82 -21.21 10.47
N VAL A 53 2.80 -20.93 9.67
CA VAL A 53 1.63 -20.10 10.02
C VAL A 53 0.38 -20.85 9.56
N GLU A 54 -0.49 -21.25 10.48
CA GLU A 54 -1.71 -22.02 10.21
C GLU A 54 -1.51 -23.23 9.27
N GLY A 55 -0.46 -24.01 9.49
CA GLY A 55 -0.15 -25.20 8.69
C GLY A 55 0.53 -24.92 7.35
N TYR A 56 0.78 -23.65 7.00
CA TYR A 56 1.56 -23.28 5.82
C TYR A 56 3.00 -22.92 6.21
N SER A 57 3.96 -23.41 5.43
CA SER A 57 5.39 -23.16 5.59
C SER A 57 5.86 -22.00 4.70
N PHE A 58 6.62 -21.09 5.29
CA PHE A 58 7.17 -19.91 4.63
C PHE A 58 8.65 -19.72 4.95
N SER A 59 9.38 -19.04 4.06
CA SER A 59 10.73 -18.57 4.32
C SER A 59 10.90 -17.11 3.89
N VAL A 60 11.80 -16.38 4.54
CA VAL A 60 12.21 -15.03 4.12
C VAL A 60 13.42 -15.14 3.22
N GLN A 61 13.34 -14.58 2.02
CA GLN A 61 14.41 -14.50 1.05
C GLN A 61 14.95 -13.07 1.00
N PHE A 62 16.14 -12.84 1.57
CA PHE A 62 16.74 -11.52 1.63
C PHE A 62 17.89 -11.39 0.63
N TYR A 63 17.85 -10.35 -0.21
CA TYR A 63 18.84 -10.08 -1.26
C TYR A 63 19.57 -8.76 -0.93
N PRO A 64 20.73 -8.81 -0.25
CA PRO A 64 21.44 -7.60 0.19
C PRO A 64 21.90 -6.71 -0.98
N HIS A 65 22.20 -7.34 -2.11
CA HIS A 65 22.63 -6.65 -3.32
C HIS A 65 21.52 -6.39 -4.33
N GLY A 66 20.27 -6.64 -3.96
CA GLY A 66 19.12 -6.59 -4.87
C GLY A 66 18.91 -7.91 -5.61
N LYS A 67 17.65 -8.21 -5.93
CA LYS A 67 17.23 -9.44 -6.62
C LYS A 67 17.61 -9.45 -8.11
N ASP A 68 17.73 -8.27 -8.72
CA ASP A 68 18.14 -8.12 -10.10
C ASP A 68 19.17 -6.97 -10.25
N ARG A 69 19.71 -6.84 -11.47
CA ARG A 69 20.67 -5.78 -11.80
C ARG A 69 20.08 -4.38 -11.64
N ALA A 70 18.77 -4.22 -11.89
CA ALA A 70 18.12 -2.92 -11.78
C ALA A 70 18.04 -2.47 -10.31
N ALA A 71 17.60 -3.32 -9.40
CA ALA A 71 17.60 -3.05 -7.96
C ALA A 71 19.02 -2.77 -7.46
N HIS A 72 20.01 -3.55 -7.91
CA HIS A 72 21.41 -3.33 -7.58
C HIS A 72 21.92 -1.95 -8.01
N ALA A 73 21.68 -1.57 -9.27
CA ALA A 73 22.11 -0.29 -9.83
C ALA A 73 21.51 0.90 -9.08
N HIS A 74 20.30 0.76 -8.55
CA HIS A 74 19.66 1.75 -7.70
C HIS A 74 20.09 1.66 -6.22
N GLY A 75 21.11 0.86 -5.86
CA GLY A 75 21.55 0.68 -4.48
C GLY A 75 20.46 0.12 -3.54
N ARG A 76 19.49 -0.64 -4.09
CA ARG A 76 18.37 -1.19 -3.34
C ARG A 76 18.64 -2.63 -2.92
N MET A 77 18.22 -2.95 -1.70
CA MET A 77 18.04 -4.31 -1.21
C MET A 77 16.65 -4.81 -1.60
N SER A 78 16.50 -6.13 -1.69
CA SER A 78 15.21 -6.78 -1.94
C SER A 78 14.89 -7.80 -0.85
N VAL A 79 13.61 -8.01 -0.60
CA VAL A 79 13.15 -9.01 0.37
C VAL A 79 11.82 -9.60 -0.06
N PHE A 80 11.69 -10.91 0.09
CA PHE A 80 10.51 -11.68 -0.29
C PHE A 80 10.14 -12.69 0.79
N ILE A 81 8.85 -13.00 0.85
CA ILE A 81 8.32 -14.17 1.54
C ILE A 81 8.05 -15.21 0.46
N ARG A 82 8.66 -16.38 0.61
CA ARG A 82 8.49 -17.54 -0.27
C ARG A 82 7.55 -18.54 0.38
N ASN A 83 6.66 -19.12 -0.41
CA ASN A 83 5.80 -20.22 0.01
C ASN A 83 6.56 -21.54 -0.19
N GLU A 84 6.90 -22.20 0.92
CA GLU A 84 7.56 -23.52 0.92
C GLU A 84 6.55 -24.67 1.05
N SER A 85 5.26 -24.36 1.13
CA SER A 85 4.20 -25.36 1.18
C SER A 85 3.95 -25.95 -0.21
N SER A 86 3.44 -27.19 -0.23
CA SER A 86 2.98 -27.85 -1.47
C SER A 86 1.66 -27.27 -2.00
N LYS A 87 0.97 -26.42 -1.22
CA LYS A 87 -0.32 -25.81 -1.56
C LYS A 87 -0.18 -24.31 -1.79
N MET A 88 -1.07 -23.78 -2.64
CA MET A 88 -1.23 -22.35 -2.82
C MET A 88 -1.74 -21.69 -1.54
N VAL A 89 -1.24 -20.49 -1.24
CA VAL A 89 -1.66 -19.73 -0.06
C VAL A 89 -2.27 -18.39 -0.46
N VAL A 90 -3.37 -18.03 0.20
CA VAL A 90 -3.98 -16.71 0.14
C VAL A 90 -3.66 -15.99 1.45
N CYS A 91 -2.93 -14.88 1.37
CA CYS A 91 -2.44 -14.17 2.56
C CYS A 91 -2.23 -12.68 2.31
N ILE A 92 -2.04 -11.93 3.39
CA ILE A 92 -1.38 -10.62 3.37
C ILE A 92 -0.07 -10.69 4.15
N SER A 93 0.82 -9.72 3.90
CA SER A 93 2.12 -9.72 4.57
C SER A 93 2.63 -8.32 4.90
N ALA A 94 3.49 -8.25 5.89
CA ALA A 94 4.33 -7.10 6.19
C ALA A 94 5.77 -7.54 6.38
N ILE A 95 6.70 -6.71 5.91
CA ILE A 95 8.14 -6.96 6.08
C ILE A 95 8.79 -5.68 6.56
N HIS A 96 9.51 -5.79 7.68
CA HIS A 96 10.23 -4.67 8.30
C HIS A 96 11.65 -5.07 8.66
N ILE A 97 12.62 -4.22 8.34
CA ILE A 97 13.91 -4.21 9.05
C ILE A 97 13.67 -3.53 10.39
N LEU A 98 14.04 -4.23 11.46
CA LEU A 98 13.86 -3.76 12.81
C LEU A 98 14.96 -2.78 13.18
N ASP A 99 14.57 -1.58 13.58
CA ASP A 99 15.37 -0.76 14.49
C ASP A 99 15.62 -1.51 15.80
N GLN A 100 16.89 -1.55 16.20
CA GLN A 100 17.41 -2.25 17.37
C GLN A 100 17.98 -1.28 18.41
N SER A 101 17.82 0.03 18.22
CA SER A 101 18.27 1.06 19.16
C SER A 101 17.27 1.37 20.28
N GLY A 102 16.01 0.93 20.14
CA GLY A 102 14.93 1.19 21.09
C GLY A 102 13.98 2.32 20.70
N PHE A 103 14.28 3.09 19.63
CA PHE A 103 13.36 4.13 19.13
C PHE A 103 12.15 3.58 18.36
N ASN A 104 12.13 2.27 18.08
CA ASN A 104 11.07 1.57 17.35
C ASN A 104 10.82 2.14 15.93
N ILE A 105 11.84 2.71 15.30
CA ILE A 105 11.75 3.27 13.95
C ILE A 105 12.03 2.17 12.92
N HIS A 106 11.14 1.18 12.84
CA HIS A 106 11.27 0.10 11.87
C HIS A 106 11.05 0.59 10.44
N ARG A 107 11.75 -0.03 9.47
CA ARG A 107 11.68 0.37 8.05
C ARG A 107 11.14 -0.77 7.20
N GLY A 108 10.14 -0.49 6.38
CA GLY A 108 9.61 -1.50 5.47
C GLY A 108 8.26 -1.15 4.88
N TYR A 109 7.42 -2.16 4.74
CA TYR A 109 6.03 -2.00 4.32
C TYR A 109 5.13 -2.95 5.12
N SER A 110 3.85 -2.60 5.16
CA SER A 110 2.83 -3.44 5.75
C SER A 110 1.55 -3.39 4.94
N SER A 111 0.94 -4.55 4.73
CA SER A 111 -0.41 -4.64 4.18
C SER A 111 -1.50 -4.56 5.25
N PHE A 112 -1.16 -4.58 6.55
CA PHE A 112 -2.14 -4.51 7.65
C PHE A 112 -2.49 -3.07 8.01
N ASP A 113 -1.46 -2.27 8.27
CA ASP A 113 -1.49 -0.95 8.91
C ASP A 113 -0.70 0.10 8.10
N GLY A 114 -0.30 -0.24 6.87
CA GLY A 114 0.81 0.45 6.22
C GLY A 114 0.48 1.75 5.48
N ASP A 115 1.40 2.70 5.62
CA ASP A 115 1.57 3.99 4.91
C ASP A 115 1.78 3.86 3.38
N ARG A 116 1.89 2.63 2.85
CA ARG A 116 2.02 2.38 1.39
C ARG A 116 0.68 1.99 0.80
N ARG A 117 0.01 2.98 0.23
CA ARG A 117 -1.27 2.85 -0.46
C ARG A 117 -1.40 1.63 -1.38
N LYS A 118 -0.38 1.36 -2.22
CA LYS A 118 -0.42 0.24 -3.20
C LYS A 118 -0.52 -1.16 -2.58
N SER A 119 -0.04 -1.34 -1.35
CA SER A 119 -0.05 -2.64 -0.66
C SER A 119 -1.10 -2.75 0.43
N TYR A 120 -1.81 -1.65 0.74
CA TYR A 120 -2.77 -1.61 1.85
C TYR A 120 -3.91 -2.59 1.61
N ARG A 121 -4.06 -3.55 2.55
CA ARG A 121 -5.06 -4.63 2.54
C ARG A 121 -5.15 -5.43 1.24
N HIS A 122 -4.10 -5.39 0.42
CA HIS A 122 -4.03 -6.15 -0.82
C HIS A 122 -3.74 -7.62 -0.51
N VAL A 123 -4.67 -8.48 -0.92
CA VAL A 123 -4.57 -9.93 -0.77
C VAL A 123 -3.63 -10.48 -1.84
N LEU A 124 -2.70 -11.33 -1.41
CA LEU A 124 -1.74 -11.99 -2.26
C LEU A 124 -2.06 -13.47 -2.37
N THR A 125 -1.88 -14.01 -3.57
CA THR A 125 -1.88 -15.45 -3.82
C THR A 125 -0.46 -15.89 -4.17
N ILE A 126 0.09 -16.80 -3.36
CA ILE A 126 1.44 -17.33 -3.52
C ILE A 126 1.35 -18.82 -3.87
N LYS A 127 1.65 -19.15 -5.13
CA LYS A 127 1.74 -20.54 -5.61
C LYS A 127 2.87 -21.29 -4.87
N PRO A 128 2.84 -22.63 -4.79
CA PRO A 128 3.94 -23.43 -4.25
C PRO A 128 5.28 -23.05 -4.88
N GLY A 129 6.32 -22.81 -4.06
CA GLY A 129 7.63 -22.33 -4.51
C GLY A 129 7.67 -20.88 -5.00
N GLY A 130 6.51 -20.21 -5.10
CA GLY A 130 6.40 -18.81 -5.45
C GLY A 130 6.82 -17.89 -4.32
N GLN A 131 7.09 -16.63 -4.65
CA GLN A 131 7.47 -15.62 -3.66
C GLN A 131 6.84 -14.25 -3.94
N ARG A 132 6.52 -13.51 -2.88
CA ARG A 132 5.98 -12.14 -2.95
C ARG A 132 6.75 -11.22 -2.00
N GLY A 133 6.93 -9.98 -2.40
CA GLY A 133 7.82 -9.06 -1.69
C GLY A 133 8.08 -7.80 -2.49
N SER A 134 9.24 -7.20 -2.26
CA SER A 134 9.62 -5.93 -2.88
C SER A 134 11.03 -6.01 -3.46
N ASP A 135 11.14 -5.86 -4.79
CA ASP A 135 12.45 -5.80 -5.48
C ASP A 135 13.25 -4.55 -5.06
N ARG A 136 12.57 -3.43 -4.78
CA ARG A 136 13.22 -2.17 -4.35
C ARG A 136 12.83 -1.80 -2.92
N PHE A 137 13.08 -2.72 -1.98
CA PHE A 137 12.59 -2.62 -0.61
C PHE A 137 13.14 -1.41 0.14
N LEU A 138 14.46 -1.37 0.35
CA LEU A 138 15.15 -0.31 1.10
C LEU A 138 16.51 -0.01 0.48
N TRP A 139 17.00 1.21 0.70
CA TRP A 139 18.34 1.62 0.31
C TRP A 139 19.38 0.92 1.19
N ARG A 140 20.41 0.36 0.57
CA ARG A 140 21.51 -0.27 1.31
C ARG A 140 22.26 0.74 2.18
N GLU A 141 22.54 1.91 1.63
CA GLU A 141 23.18 3.04 2.33
C GLU A 141 22.47 3.43 3.64
N LEU A 142 21.14 3.29 3.69
CA LEU A 142 20.35 3.61 4.89
C LEU A 142 20.80 2.78 6.09
N ILE A 143 21.01 1.48 5.90
CA ILE A 143 21.33 0.54 6.97
C ILE A 143 22.85 0.42 7.18
N GLU A 144 23.65 0.49 6.10
CA GLU A 144 25.10 0.26 6.19
C GLU A 144 25.87 1.52 6.54
N SER A 145 25.45 2.69 6.04
CA SER A 145 26.23 3.93 6.15
C SER A 145 25.56 4.98 7.04
N LYS A 146 24.26 5.25 6.85
CA LYS A 146 23.56 6.32 7.58
C LYS A 146 23.21 5.94 9.01
N HIS A 147 22.70 4.74 9.21
CA HIS A 147 22.18 4.30 10.51
C HIS A 147 22.64 2.89 10.94
N PRO A 148 23.93 2.52 10.79
CA PRO A 148 24.40 1.18 11.17
C PRO A 148 24.23 0.89 12.66
N LYS A 149 24.35 1.91 13.52
CA LYS A 149 24.11 1.78 14.97
C LYS A 149 22.69 1.36 15.31
N TYR A 150 21.72 1.67 14.45
CA TYR A 150 20.30 1.41 14.71
C TYR A 150 19.85 0.07 14.11
N TYR A 151 20.32 -0.28 12.91
CA TYR A 151 19.85 -1.47 12.20
C TYR A 151 20.83 -2.66 12.25
N LEU A 152 22.11 -2.42 12.53
CA LEU A 152 23.18 -3.43 12.55
C LEU A 152 24.01 -3.45 13.87
N PRO A 153 23.43 -3.27 15.07
CA PRO A 153 24.20 -3.46 16.29
C PRO A 153 24.73 -4.90 16.37
N GLY A 154 26.01 -5.04 16.71
CA GLY A 154 26.68 -6.35 16.77
C GLY A 154 26.74 -7.09 15.43
N ASP A 155 26.75 -6.38 14.30
CA ASP A 155 26.78 -6.94 12.94
C ASP A 155 25.63 -7.93 12.66
N CYS A 156 24.46 -7.67 13.26
CA CYS A 156 23.28 -8.50 13.13
C CYS A 156 22.10 -7.69 12.60
N LEU A 157 21.61 -8.02 11.40
CA LEU A 157 20.38 -7.43 10.84
C LEU A 157 19.17 -8.27 11.25
N LYS A 158 18.12 -7.64 11.78
CA LYS A 158 16.84 -8.32 12.10
C LYS A 158 15.74 -7.90 11.12
N ILE A 159 15.13 -8.89 10.48
CA ILE A 159 14.03 -8.73 9.54
C ILE A 159 12.79 -9.40 10.12
N ARG A 160 11.75 -8.63 10.42
CA ARG A 160 10.46 -9.16 10.85
C ARG A 160 9.55 -9.34 9.64
N ALA A 161 9.10 -10.57 9.42
CA ALA A 161 8.03 -10.91 8.51
C ALA A 161 6.76 -11.20 9.33
N THR A 162 5.66 -10.55 8.97
CA THR A 162 4.35 -10.79 9.57
C THR A 162 3.42 -11.27 8.47
N ILE A 163 2.78 -12.41 8.65
CA ILE A 163 1.92 -13.05 7.65
C ILE A 163 0.52 -13.21 8.25
N GLY A 164 -0.49 -12.80 7.48
CA GLY A 164 -1.90 -13.03 7.77
C GLY A 164 -2.43 -14.02 6.76
N VAL A 165 -2.60 -15.28 7.15
CA VAL A 165 -3.15 -16.33 6.29
C VAL A 165 -4.67 -16.30 6.41
N PHE A 166 -5.35 -16.41 5.27
CA PHE A 166 -6.80 -16.58 5.25
C PHE A 166 -7.16 -18.06 5.20
N ILE A 167 -8.04 -18.46 6.11
CA ILE A 167 -8.55 -19.82 6.20
C ILE A 167 -10.06 -19.81 6.15
N ASP A 168 -10.64 -20.79 5.45
CA ASP A 168 -12.06 -21.04 5.48
C ASP A 168 -12.40 -21.82 6.75
N GLN A 169 -13.28 -21.24 7.57
CA GLN A 169 -13.83 -21.90 8.74
C GLN A 169 -15.31 -22.24 8.56
N PRO A 170 -15.75 -23.44 8.96
CA PRO A 170 -17.18 -23.79 8.95
C PRO A 170 -17.99 -22.86 9.85
N LEU A 171 -19.20 -22.49 9.42
CA LEU A 171 -20.10 -21.61 10.18
C LEU A 171 -20.34 -21.99 11.66
N PRO A 172 -20.49 -23.28 12.05
CA PRO A 172 -20.68 -23.64 13.45
C PRO A 172 -19.53 -23.18 14.36
N PHE A 173 -18.31 -23.14 13.83
CA PHE A 173 -17.14 -22.61 14.53
C PHE A 173 -17.07 -21.07 14.51
N ALA A 174 -17.53 -20.44 13.42
CA ALA A 174 -17.55 -18.99 13.28
C ALA A 174 -18.45 -18.31 14.32
N ASN A 175 -19.60 -18.91 14.64
CA ASN A 175 -20.51 -18.39 15.66
C ASN A 175 -19.86 -18.29 17.06
N VAL A 176 -18.84 -19.11 17.33
CA VAL A 176 -18.06 -19.06 18.57
C VAL A 176 -17.00 -17.96 18.55
N LEU A 177 -16.39 -17.68 17.40
CA LEU A 177 -15.45 -16.57 17.21
C LEU A 177 -16.17 -15.20 17.12
N GLY A 178 -17.47 -15.22 16.84
CA GLY A 178 -18.30 -14.06 16.63
C GLY A 178 -18.12 -13.42 15.25
N PRO A 179 -19.00 -12.48 14.86
CA PRO A 179 -18.93 -11.80 13.56
C PRO A 179 -17.66 -10.94 13.38
N PHE A 180 -16.88 -10.75 14.45
CA PHE A 180 -15.76 -9.82 14.48
C PHE A 180 -14.50 -10.30 13.76
N ASP A 181 -14.35 -11.61 13.59
CA ASP A 181 -13.16 -12.22 12.95
C ASP A 181 -13.35 -12.48 11.44
N ARG A 182 -14.56 -12.24 10.91
CA ARG A 182 -14.88 -12.48 9.51
C ARG A 182 -14.24 -11.43 8.61
N CYS A 183 -13.62 -11.92 7.53
CA CYS A 183 -13.01 -11.13 6.48
C CYS A 183 -13.86 -11.20 5.21
N ILE A 184 -14.24 -10.04 4.69
CA ILE A 184 -14.93 -9.89 3.40
C ILE A 184 -13.90 -9.54 2.33
N PHE A 185 -14.01 -10.17 1.16
CA PHE A 185 -13.09 -10.01 0.05
C PHE A 185 -13.78 -9.26 -1.07
N PHE A 186 -13.11 -8.24 -1.58
CA PHE A 186 -13.55 -7.40 -2.67
C PHE A 186 -12.68 -7.63 -3.89
N GLN A 187 -13.30 -7.88 -5.03
CA GLN A 187 -12.62 -7.96 -6.32
C GLN A 187 -12.81 -6.63 -7.06
N VAL A 188 -11.70 -5.93 -7.26
CA VAL A 188 -11.66 -4.61 -7.90
C VAL A 188 -10.53 -4.60 -8.93
N GLU A 189 -10.88 -4.39 -10.21
CA GLU A 189 -9.92 -4.42 -11.34
C GLU A 189 -9.01 -5.67 -11.35
N GLY A 190 -9.57 -6.84 -11.05
CA GLY A 190 -8.81 -8.10 -10.99
C GLY A 190 -7.93 -8.29 -9.76
N TYR A 191 -7.92 -7.33 -8.82
CA TYR A 191 -7.21 -7.44 -7.55
C TYR A 191 -8.16 -7.76 -6.40
N LEU A 192 -7.66 -8.53 -5.44
CA LEU A 192 -8.36 -8.84 -4.20
C LEU A 192 -7.93 -7.90 -3.07
N VAL A 193 -8.91 -7.26 -2.45
CA VAL A 193 -8.74 -6.43 -1.25
C VAL A 193 -9.64 -7.01 -0.16
N PHE A 194 -9.21 -7.02 1.09
CA PHE A 194 -10.04 -7.52 2.18
C PHE A 194 -10.40 -6.44 3.19
N ALA A 195 -11.49 -6.64 3.93
CA ALA A 195 -11.85 -5.86 5.10
C ALA A 195 -12.40 -6.79 6.20
N GLU A 196 -12.19 -6.43 7.46
CA GLU A 196 -12.93 -7.06 8.55
C GLU A 196 -14.40 -6.60 8.52
N GLU A 197 -15.33 -7.56 8.61
CA GLU A 197 -16.78 -7.30 8.58
C GLU A 197 -17.21 -6.37 9.70
N SER A 198 -16.66 -6.57 10.90
CA SER A 198 -16.90 -5.71 12.07
C SER A 198 -16.66 -4.23 11.79
N VAL A 199 -15.62 -3.90 11.03
CA VAL A 199 -15.32 -2.50 10.70
C VAL A 199 -16.34 -1.94 9.71
N LEU A 200 -16.80 -2.75 8.76
CA LEU A 200 -17.85 -2.33 7.82
C LEU A 200 -19.19 -2.13 8.52
N VAL A 201 -19.58 -3.04 9.43
CA VAL A 201 -20.78 -2.91 10.27
C VAL A 201 -20.79 -1.57 10.98
N THR A 202 -19.68 -1.18 11.61
CA THR A 202 -19.61 0.05 12.39
C THR A 202 -19.47 1.32 11.54
N ARG A 203 -18.75 1.26 10.41
CA ARG A 203 -18.26 2.47 9.73
C ARG A 203 -18.71 2.63 8.28
N CYS A 204 -19.26 1.60 7.65
CA CYS A 204 -19.85 1.69 6.33
C CYS A 204 -20.98 0.65 6.12
N PRO A 205 -22.14 0.81 6.79
CA PRO A 205 -23.26 -0.11 6.64
C PRO A 205 -23.75 -0.25 5.20
N THR A 206 -23.68 0.83 4.40
CA THR A 206 -24.07 0.82 2.98
C THR A 206 -23.25 -0.17 2.16
N LEU A 207 -21.93 -0.20 2.37
CA LEU A 207 -21.04 -1.15 1.70
C LEU A 207 -21.36 -2.58 2.15
N LEU A 208 -21.66 -2.80 3.42
CA LEU A 208 -22.07 -4.11 3.92
C LEU A 208 -23.41 -4.57 3.34
N SER A 209 -24.41 -3.69 3.26
CA SER A 209 -25.69 -4.02 2.61
C SER A 209 -25.51 -4.38 1.13
N PHE A 210 -24.63 -3.66 0.43
CA PHE A 210 -24.22 -4.03 -0.93
C PHE A 210 -23.61 -5.43 -0.97
N CYS A 211 -22.73 -5.76 -0.02
CA CYS A 211 -22.12 -7.08 0.09
C CYS A 211 -23.18 -8.20 0.23
N HIS A 212 -24.16 -8.00 1.11
CA HIS A 212 -25.23 -8.99 1.33
C HIS A 212 -26.16 -9.13 0.12
N SER A 213 -26.36 -8.08 -0.68
CA SER A 213 -27.19 -8.15 -1.88
C SER A 213 -26.55 -8.90 -3.05
N GLN A 214 -25.21 -9.00 -3.06
CA GLN A 214 -24.45 -9.56 -4.18
C GLN A 214 -24.04 -11.03 -3.97
N SER A 215 -24.16 -11.54 -2.74
CA SER A 215 -23.52 -12.80 -2.36
C SER A 215 -24.54 -13.79 -1.81
N ASN A 216 -24.67 -14.95 -2.44
CA ASN A 216 -25.48 -16.06 -1.93
C ASN A 216 -24.71 -16.88 -0.88
N SER A 217 -23.38 -16.76 -0.84
CA SER A 217 -22.50 -17.44 0.11
C SER A 217 -21.66 -16.44 0.91
N LEU A 218 -21.31 -16.79 2.15
CA LEU A 218 -20.53 -15.92 3.04
C LEU A 218 -19.02 -15.90 2.74
N SER A 219 -18.55 -16.78 1.85
CA SER A 219 -17.14 -16.94 1.45
C SER A 219 -16.80 -16.43 0.04
N GLU A 220 -17.80 -15.99 -0.72
CA GLU A 220 -17.64 -15.48 -2.08
C GLU A 220 -16.94 -14.11 -2.12
N ASN A 221 -16.22 -13.85 -3.21
CA ASN A 221 -15.59 -12.56 -3.44
C ASN A 221 -16.61 -11.61 -4.04
N ILE A 222 -16.66 -10.39 -3.49
CA ILE A 222 -17.66 -9.38 -3.84
C ILE A 222 -17.09 -8.47 -4.90
N VAL A 223 -17.70 -8.49 -6.08
CA VAL A 223 -17.30 -7.61 -7.17
C VAL A 223 -17.84 -6.22 -6.90
N ILE A 224 -16.97 -5.21 -6.91
CA ILE A 224 -17.42 -3.81 -6.89
C ILE A 224 -17.27 -3.26 -8.31
N PRO A 225 -18.36 -3.16 -9.08
CA PRO A 225 -18.30 -2.64 -10.44
C PRO A 225 -17.97 -1.14 -10.42
N ASP A 226 -17.41 -0.65 -11.53
CA ASP A 226 -17.24 0.79 -11.81
C ASP A 226 -16.50 1.58 -10.73
N ILE A 227 -15.52 0.94 -10.08
CA ILE A 227 -14.59 1.62 -9.18
C ILE A 227 -13.17 1.18 -9.46
N GLU A 228 -12.26 2.14 -9.59
CA GLU A 228 -10.84 1.83 -9.73
C GLU A 228 -10.28 1.32 -8.40
N ARG A 229 -9.29 0.44 -8.48
CA ARG A 229 -8.63 -0.13 -7.29
C ARG A 229 -8.09 0.95 -6.37
N ASN A 230 -7.43 1.97 -6.93
CA ASN A 230 -6.82 3.02 -6.12
C ASN A 230 -7.87 3.81 -5.34
N VAL A 231 -9.01 4.11 -5.97
CA VAL A 231 -10.15 4.80 -5.37
C VAL A 231 -10.73 3.94 -4.25
N PHE A 232 -11.01 2.66 -4.52
CA PHE A 232 -11.56 1.76 -3.50
C PHE A 232 -10.62 1.57 -2.30
N VAL A 233 -9.31 1.45 -2.53
CA VAL A 233 -8.32 1.40 -1.43
C VAL A 233 -8.30 2.70 -0.62
N GLY A 234 -8.52 3.85 -1.26
CA GLY A 234 -8.66 5.16 -0.58
C GLY A 234 -9.92 5.23 0.28
N VAL A 235 -11.06 4.76 -0.25
CA VAL A 235 -12.31 4.61 0.51
C VAL A 235 -12.12 3.68 1.70
N LEU A 236 -11.49 2.52 1.50
CA LEU A 236 -11.24 1.57 2.56
C LEU A 236 -10.33 2.18 3.63
N TRP A 237 -9.25 2.85 3.24
CA TRP A 237 -8.39 3.58 4.17
C TRP A 237 -9.21 4.56 5.02
N PHE A 238 -10.10 5.34 4.40
CA PHE A 238 -10.95 6.27 5.12
C PHE A 238 -11.87 5.55 6.11
N ILE A 239 -12.49 4.43 5.73
CA ILE A 239 -13.31 3.62 6.64
C ILE A 239 -12.52 3.23 7.90
N TYR A 240 -11.25 2.83 7.76
CA TYR A 240 -10.41 2.46 8.91
C TYR A 240 -9.91 3.64 9.75
N ASN A 241 -9.57 4.76 9.12
CA ASN A 241 -8.81 5.84 9.77
C ASN A 241 -9.60 7.15 9.96
N GLN A 242 -10.78 7.25 9.34
CA GLN A 242 -11.64 8.45 9.31
C GLN A 242 -10.93 9.70 8.74
N GLN A 243 -9.82 9.50 8.03
CA GLN A 243 -9.00 10.54 7.44
C GLN A 243 -8.46 10.09 6.09
N LEU A 244 -8.34 11.04 5.16
CA LEU A 244 -7.66 10.80 3.89
C LEU A 244 -6.19 10.44 4.10
N HIS A 245 -5.71 9.44 3.37
CA HIS A 245 -4.30 9.09 3.34
C HIS A 245 -3.48 10.19 2.64
N LYS A 246 -2.20 10.33 2.99
CA LYS A 246 -1.35 11.44 2.51
C LYS A 246 -1.26 11.52 0.98
N GLN A 247 -1.17 10.36 0.32
CA GLN A 247 -1.12 10.30 -1.15
C GLN A 247 -2.47 10.67 -1.78
N ASP A 248 -3.59 10.32 -1.15
CA ASP A 248 -4.93 10.72 -1.57
C ASP A 248 -5.12 12.23 -1.47
N LYS A 249 -4.71 12.81 -0.34
CA LYS A 249 -4.73 14.26 -0.15
C LYS A 249 -3.97 14.96 -1.27
N LEU A 250 -2.76 14.49 -1.60
CA LEU A 250 -1.95 15.07 -2.67
C LEU A 250 -2.59 14.88 -4.05
N ALA A 251 -3.17 13.70 -4.34
CA ALA A 251 -3.83 13.45 -5.62
C ALA A 251 -5.08 14.32 -5.79
N ILE A 252 -5.87 14.49 -4.73
CA ILE A 252 -7.06 15.35 -4.71
C ILE A 252 -6.65 16.82 -4.85
N TYR A 253 -5.67 17.26 -4.07
CA TYR A 253 -5.16 18.64 -4.10
C TYR A 253 -4.67 19.06 -5.50
N ASN A 254 -4.05 18.13 -6.24
CA ASN A 254 -3.56 18.40 -7.60
C ASN A 254 -4.59 18.09 -8.70
N SER A 255 -5.82 17.69 -8.35
CA SER A 255 -6.87 17.41 -9.33
C SER A 255 -7.40 18.71 -9.92
N LYS A 256 -7.68 18.72 -11.23
CA LYS A 256 -8.28 19.87 -11.90
C LYS A 256 -9.80 19.88 -11.67
N PRO A 257 -10.43 21.06 -11.54
CA PRO A 257 -11.88 21.15 -11.27
C PRO A 257 -12.75 20.48 -12.33
N ASP A 258 -12.34 20.57 -13.61
CA ASP A 258 -13.16 20.13 -14.75
C ASP A 258 -12.85 18.69 -15.21
N ASP A 259 -11.92 18.01 -14.53
CA ASP A 259 -11.52 16.66 -14.89
C ASP A 259 -12.42 15.63 -14.19
N MET A 260 -13.44 15.17 -14.91
CA MET A 260 -14.39 14.15 -14.44
C MET A 260 -13.73 12.77 -14.23
N ASP A 261 -12.60 12.52 -14.89
CA ASP A 261 -11.81 11.30 -14.71
C ASP A 261 -10.74 11.43 -13.63
N SER A 262 -10.66 12.59 -12.96
CA SER A 262 -9.72 12.81 -11.88
C SER A 262 -9.98 11.89 -10.70
N PHE A 263 -8.90 11.65 -9.94
CA PHE A 263 -8.98 10.91 -8.69
C PHE A 263 -9.97 11.55 -7.70
N PHE A 264 -10.06 12.88 -7.68
CA PHE A 264 -11.04 13.61 -6.87
C PHE A 264 -12.49 13.28 -7.25
N SER A 265 -12.86 13.43 -8.52
CA SER A 265 -14.22 13.15 -9.02
C SER A 265 -14.64 11.72 -8.74
N LYS A 266 -13.75 10.76 -8.99
CA LYS A 266 -13.97 9.33 -8.69
C LYS A 266 -14.12 9.05 -7.19
N MET A 267 -13.35 9.73 -6.33
CA MET A 267 -13.51 9.63 -4.88
C MET A 267 -14.83 10.22 -4.38
N LEU A 268 -15.34 11.32 -4.95
CA LEU A 268 -16.67 11.86 -4.60
C LEU A 268 -17.78 10.89 -5.00
N ALA A 269 -17.73 10.34 -6.22
CA ALA A 269 -18.70 9.36 -6.69
C ALA A 269 -18.73 8.12 -5.77
N ALA A 270 -17.57 7.63 -5.34
CA ALA A 270 -17.47 6.54 -4.39
C ALA A 270 -17.99 6.92 -2.98
N ALA A 271 -17.69 8.14 -2.51
CA ALA A 271 -18.20 8.62 -1.24
C ALA A 271 -19.73 8.71 -1.23
N ASP A 272 -20.35 9.17 -2.31
CA ASP A 272 -21.80 9.22 -2.45
C ASP A 272 -22.41 7.83 -2.51
N ARG A 273 -21.84 6.95 -3.35
CA ARG A 273 -22.30 5.56 -3.49
C ARG A 273 -22.32 4.81 -2.16
N PHE A 274 -21.34 5.04 -1.30
CA PHE A 274 -21.24 4.38 0.00
C PHE A 274 -21.76 5.23 1.18
N ASN A 275 -22.37 6.38 0.90
CA ASN A 275 -22.90 7.34 1.88
C ASN A 275 -21.87 7.79 2.94
N LEU A 276 -20.63 8.04 2.51
CA LEU A 276 -19.52 8.50 3.33
C LEU A 276 -19.41 10.03 3.32
N LYS A 277 -20.38 10.71 3.96
CA LYS A 277 -20.48 12.19 3.97
C LYS A 277 -19.21 12.90 4.45
N SER A 278 -18.53 12.36 5.47
CA SER A 278 -17.29 12.94 5.98
C SER A 278 -16.12 12.78 4.99
N LEU A 279 -16.05 11.67 4.24
CA LEU A 279 -15.07 11.50 3.17
C LEU A 279 -15.27 12.55 2.09
N ARG A 280 -16.51 12.74 1.64
CA ARG A 280 -16.89 13.75 0.65
C ARG A 280 -16.41 15.14 1.07
N SER A 281 -16.77 15.56 2.29
CA SER A 281 -16.38 16.87 2.83
C SER A 281 -14.86 17.07 2.91
N GLN A 282 -14.10 16.04 3.31
CA GLN A 282 -12.63 16.11 3.32
C GLN A 282 -12.05 16.22 1.90
N CYS A 283 -12.60 15.50 0.92
CA CYS A 283 -12.20 15.61 -0.48
C CYS A 283 -12.44 17.03 -1.02
N GLU A 284 -13.66 17.57 -0.84
CA GLU A 284 -14.05 18.90 -1.31
C GLU A 284 -13.15 19.99 -0.70
N THR A 285 -12.90 19.90 0.61
CA THR A 285 -12.00 20.81 1.33
C THR A 285 -10.59 20.77 0.77
N MET A 286 -10.03 19.57 0.55
CA MET A 286 -8.67 19.41 0.05
C MET A 286 -8.53 19.95 -1.39
N ASN A 287 -9.53 19.70 -2.24
CA ASN A 287 -9.55 20.19 -3.61
C ASN A 287 -9.70 21.73 -3.67
N PHE A 288 -10.50 22.32 -2.77
CA PHE A 288 -10.64 23.77 -2.67
C PHE A 288 -9.29 24.44 -2.35
N PHE A 289 -8.54 23.93 -1.36
CA PHE A 289 -7.23 24.46 -1.03
C PHE A 289 -6.22 24.35 -2.19
N GLY A 290 -6.25 23.23 -2.91
CA GLY A 290 -5.41 23.05 -4.11
C GLY A 290 -5.67 24.08 -5.19
N ASN A 291 -6.94 24.28 -5.53
CA ASN A 291 -7.32 25.24 -6.57
C ASN A 291 -7.06 26.69 -6.15
N ALA A 292 -7.26 27.03 -4.87
CA ALA A 292 -6.94 28.37 -4.36
C ALA A 292 -5.43 28.69 -4.46
N GLU A 293 -4.56 27.73 -4.16
CA GLU A 293 -3.10 27.94 -4.29
C GLU A 293 -2.67 28.08 -5.75
N VAL A 294 -3.23 27.26 -6.66
CA VAL A 294 -2.99 27.39 -8.11
C VAL A 294 -3.43 28.77 -8.60
N PHE A 295 -4.64 29.21 -8.23
CA PHE A 295 -5.18 30.51 -8.61
C PHE A 295 -4.29 31.68 -8.12
N LEU A 296 -3.84 31.63 -6.85
CA LEU A 296 -2.93 32.64 -6.30
C LEU A 296 -1.58 32.63 -7.03
N ARG A 297 -1.04 31.45 -7.34
CA ARG A 297 0.23 31.31 -8.05
C ARG A 297 0.15 31.85 -9.48
N GLU A 298 -0.91 31.53 -10.21
CA GLU A 298 -1.16 32.04 -11.56
C GLU A 298 -1.35 33.56 -11.56
N SER A 299 -2.10 34.08 -10.58
CA SER A 299 -2.27 35.53 -10.39
C SER A 299 -0.93 36.23 -10.12
N CYS A 300 -0.07 35.66 -9.26
CA CYS A 300 1.27 36.17 -9.01
C CYS A 300 2.17 36.13 -10.26
N TYR A 301 2.14 35.04 -11.03
CA TYR A 301 2.88 34.96 -12.29
C TYR A 301 2.37 35.97 -13.33
N ALA A 302 1.05 36.16 -13.44
CA ALA A 302 0.45 37.14 -14.33
C ALA A 302 0.88 38.56 -13.94
N MET A 303 0.81 38.91 -12.65
CA MET A 303 1.30 40.20 -12.14
C MET A 303 2.78 40.41 -12.44
N LYS A 304 3.63 39.41 -12.17
CA LYS A 304 5.07 39.48 -12.48
C LYS A 304 5.33 39.67 -13.98
N ARG A 305 4.61 38.94 -14.84
CA ARG A 305 4.76 39.05 -16.30
C ARG A 305 4.31 40.42 -16.82
N THR A 306 3.23 40.97 -16.27
CA THR A 306 2.76 42.32 -16.59
C THR A 306 3.79 43.36 -16.15
N PHE A 307 4.33 43.22 -14.93
CA PHE A 307 5.41 44.08 -14.44
C PHE A 307 6.66 44.00 -15.35
N GLU A 308 7.12 42.80 -15.71
CA GLU A 308 8.27 42.62 -16.61
C GLU A 308 8.04 43.22 -18.00
N LYS A 309 6.82 43.10 -18.55
CA LYS A 309 6.45 43.75 -19.84
C LYS A 309 6.46 45.27 -19.72
N SER A 310 5.82 45.82 -18.69
CA SER A 310 5.82 47.27 -18.43
C SER A 310 7.25 47.79 -18.22
N TRP A 311 8.08 47.07 -17.46
CA TRP A 311 9.49 47.40 -17.26
C TRP A 311 10.28 47.41 -18.58
N ARG A 312 10.11 46.40 -19.44
CA ARG A 312 10.75 46.37 -20.77
C ARG A 312 10.28 47.52 -21.67
N ASN A 313 8.99 47.82 -21.66
CA ASN A 313 8.41 48.89 -22.47
C ASN A 313 8.76 50.29 -21.97
N LEU A 314 9.17 50.44 -20.71
CA LEU A 314 9.60 51.72 -20.12
C LEU A 314 11.12 51.83 -20.01
N ARG A 315 11.86 50.76 -20.36
CA ARG A 315 13.33 50.72 -20.25
C ARG A 315 14.03 51.81 -21.07
N TRP A 316 13.50 52.13 -22.25
CA TRP A 316 14.05 53.18 -23.12
C TRP A 316 13.91 54.59 -22.53
N LEU A 317 12.91 54.85 -21.68
CA LEU A 317 12.78 56.14 -20.99
C LEU A 317 13.98 56.35 -20.06
N TRP A 318 14.37 55.30 -19.34
CA TRP A 318 15.51 55.32 -18.43
C TRP A 318 16.87 55.36 -19.16
N ASP A 319 16.98 54.67 -20.29
CA ASP A 319 18.20 54.72 -21.12
C ASP A 319 18.33 56.06 -21.88
N SER A 320 17.21 56.75 -22.16
CA SER A 320 17.21 58.05 -22.85
C SER A 320 17.60 59.24 -21.95
N GLU A 321 17.41 59.14 -20.64
CA GLU A 321 17.94 60.13 -19.69
C GLU A 321 19.47 60.11 -19.65
N LYS A 322 20.10 58.94 -19.81
CA LYS A 322 21.56 58.82 -19.88
C LYS A 322 22.19 59.36 -21.17
N ILE A 323 21.41 59.52 -22.24
CA ILE A 323 21.90 60.06 -23.53
C ILE A 323 21.80 61.60 -23.55
N LYS A 324 21.04 62.23 -22.65
CA LYS A 324 20.95 63.69 -22.53
C LYS A 324 22.03 64.33 -21.64
N GLU A 325 22.90 63.52 -21.02
CA GLU A 325 24.05 63.98 -20.21
C GLU A 325 25.42 63.75 -20.90
N ALA A 326 25.46 63.53 -22.22
CA ALA A 326 26.71 63.39 -22.98
C ALA A 326 27.06 64.65 -23.78
#